data_AF-A0AAU0KTM1-F1
#
_entry.id   AF-A0AAU0KTM1-F1
#
_cell.length_a   1.000
_cell.length_b   1.000
_cell.length_c   1.000
_cell.angle_alpha   90.00
_cell.angle_beta   90.00
_cell.angle_gamma   90.00
#
_symmetry.space_group_name_H-M   'P 1'
#
loop_
_entity.id
_entity.type
_entity.pdbx_description
1 polymer ?
#
loop_
_entity_poly.entity_id
_entity_poly.type
_entity_poly.pdbx_seq_one_letter_code
_entity_poly.pdbx_strand_id
1 'polypeptide(L)'
;MTKTAIFAARQNEPCPECGAELVIRSGRHGPFFGCSEYPDCQYIRPLKAQADGHVVKVLEGQACPKCLATLVLRQGRFGMFIGCSHYPDCDHIEVIDKPDETSIACPQCGQGTLLQRKSRYGKTFHACDRYPECQFALNFKPVAGECAYCHYPLLMEKRTVKGPTLCCASKLCGKPVAITE
;
A
#
# COMPACT_ATOMS: atom_id res chain seq x y z
N MET A 1 -33.93 26.40 -22.77
CA MET A 1 -34.07 25.16 -21.99
C MET A 1 -33.07 25.21 -20.85
N THR A 2 -33.54 25.65 -19.70
CA THR A 2 -32.80 25.84 -18.46
C THR A 2 -32.30 24.47 -17.96
N LYS A 3 -30.97 24.32 -17.86
CA LYS A 3 -30.35 23.15 -17.23
C LYS A 3 -30.70 23.15 -15.75
N THR A 4 -31.76 22.44 -15.41
CA THR A 4 -32.19 22.13 -14.05
C THR A 4 -31.02 21.51 -13.29
N ALA A 5 -30.57 22.19 -12.24
CA ALA A 5 -29.51 21.75 -11.36
C ALA A 5 -29.90 20.44 -10.66
N ILE A 6 -29.05 19.42 -10.79
CA ILE A 6 -29.20 18.07 -10.20
C ILE A 6 -28.78 18.05 -8.71
N PHE A 7 -28.86 19.19 -8.01
CA PHE A 7 -28.50 19.28 -6.58
C PHE A 7 -29.75 19.49 -5.72
N ALA A 8 -30.69 18.57 -5.82
CA ALA A 8 -31.80 18.46 -4.87
C ALA A 8 -31.64 17.17 -4.07
N ALA A 9 -30.71 17.17 -3.12
CA ALA A 9 -30.70 16.24 -2.01
C ALA A 9 -30.61 17.07 -0.73
N ARG A 10 -31.77 17.51 -0.24
CA ARG A 10 -31.94 18.12 1.08
C ARG A 10 -31.73 17.04 2.14
N GLN A 11 -30.49 16.78 2.50
CA GLN A 11 -30.16 16.16 3.78
C GLN A 11 -30.06 17.32 4.78
N ASN A 12 -31.21 17.71 5.35
CA ASN A 12 -31.32 18.77 6.34
C ASN A 12 -30.78 18.26 7.69
N GLU A 13 -29.47 18.11 7.81
CA GLU A 13 -28.82 17.88 9.10
C GLU A 13 -28.49 19.25 9.72
N PRO A 14 -28.97 19.53 10.95
CA PRO A 14 -28.66 20.79 11.62
C PRO A 14 -27.20 20.83 12.06
N CYS A 15 -26.61 22.02 12.05
CA CYS A 15 -25.28 22.26 12.55
C CYS A 15 -25.21 22.00 14.06
N PRO A 16 -24.22 21.24 14.58
CA PRO A 16 -24.10 20.96 16.01
C PRO A 16 -23.69 22.19 16.84
N GLU A 17 -23.12 23.24 16.23
CA GLU A 17 -22.68 24.45 16.94
C GLU A 17 -23.79 25.51 17.08
N CYS A 18 -24.63 25.67 16.07
CA CYS A 18 -25.63 26.76 16.01
C CYS A 18 -27.05 26.32 15.66
N GLY A 19 -27.27 25.06 15.30
CA GLY A 19 -28.57 24.54 14.89
C GLY A 19 -29.04 24.95 13.49
N ALA A 20 -28.32 25.83 12.79
CA ALA A 20 -28.64 26.25 11.42
C ALA A 20 -28.42 25.13 10.39
N GLU A 21 -28.97 25.28 9.19
CA GLU A 21 -28.90 24.25 8.15
C GLU A 21 -27.47 24.10 7.59
N LEU A 22 -27.03 22.84 7.40
CA LEU A 22 -25.78 22.55 6.70
C LEU A 22 -25.99 22.54 5.19
N VAL A 23 -25.18 23.31 4.47
CA VAL A 23 -25.20 23.42 3.01
C VAL A 23 -23.95 22.82 2.38
N ILE A 24 -24.10 22.16 1.24
CA ILE A 24 -22.97 21.60 0.49
C ILE A 24 -22.25 22.74 -0.26
N ARG A 25 -21.00 23.01 0.11
CA ARG A 25 -20.10 23.98 -0.55
C ARG A 25 -18.91 23.23 -1.17
N SER A 26 -18.29 23.82 -2.18
CA SER A 26 -17.13 23.24 -2.87
C SER A 26 -15.86 23.98 -2.50
N GLY A 27 -14.83 23.27 -2.02
CA GLY A 27 -13.52 23.82 -1.69
C GLY A 27 -12.37 23.17 -2.47
N ARG A 28 -11.13 23.55 -2.16
CA ARG A 28 -9.91 23.00 -2.81
C ARG A 28 -9.80 21.47 -2.65
N HIS A 29 -10.27 20.93 -1.53
CA HIS A 29 -10.19 19.50 -1.19
C HIS A 29 -11.47 18.72 -1.53
N GLY A 30 -12.39 19.30 -2.30
CA GLY A 30 -13.67 18.70 -2.69
C GLY A 30 -14.88 19.34 -2.01
N PRO A 31 -16.09 18.78 -2.21
CA PRO A 31 -17.30 19.27 -1.58
C PRO A 31 -17.33 18.93 -0.08
N PHE A 32 -17.82 19.86 0.73
CA PHE A 32 -17.98 19.74 2.18
C PHE A 32 -19.32 20.35 2.62
N PHE A 33 -19.86 19.91 3.76
CA PHE A 33 -20.95 20.58 4.47
C PHE A 33 -20.39 21.79 5.22
N GLY A 34 -20.94 22.97 5.00
CA GLY A 34 -20.67 24.16 5.79
C GLY A 34 -21.95 24.72 6.38
N CYS A 35 -21.84 25.42 7.51
CA CYS A 35 -22.98 26.14 8.08
C CYS A 35 -23.52 27.20 7.11
N SER A 36 -24.85 27.36 7.05
CA SER A 36 -25.50 28.44 6.31
C SER A 36 -25.18 29.83 6.88
N GLU A 37 -24.94 29.91 8.20
CA GLU A 37 -24.70 31.15 8.94
C GLU A 37 -23.22 31.58 8.95
N TYR A 38 -22.44 31.17 7.95
CA TYR A 38 -21.07 31.67 7.79
C TYR A 38 -21.11 33.15 7.37
N PRO A 39 -20.37 34.09 8.01
CA PRO A 39 -19.17 33.89 8.83
C PRO A 39 -19.38 33.76 10.35
N ASP A 40 -20.59 33.92 10.86
CA ASP A 40 -20.89 33.89 12.29
C ASP A 40 -20.73 32.49 12.88
N CYS A 41 -20.98 31.44 12.09
CA CYS A 41 -20.65 30.05 12.41
C CYS A 41 -19.71 29.46 11.34
N GLN A 42 -18.51 29.02 11.78
CA GLN A 42 -17.46 28.49 10.90
C GLN A 42 -17.43 26.95 10.83
N TYR A 43 -18.46 26.29 11.34
CA TYR A 43 -18.54 24.83 11.30
C TYR A 43 -18.49 24.26 9.87
N ILE A 44 -17.60 23.30 9.67
CA ILE A 44 -17.44 22.55 8.43
C ILE A 44 -17.30 21.05 8.70
N ARG A 45 -17.87 20.21 7.84
CA ARG A 45 -17.76 18.74 7.90
C ARG A 45 -17.64 18.16 6.49
N PRO A 46 -16.77 17.17 6.23
CA PRO A 46 -16.69 16.54 4.90
C PRO A 46 -17.98 15.78 4.52
N LEU A 47 -18.34 15.73 3.23
CA LEU A 47 -19.55 15.00 2.77
C LEU A 47 -19.48 13.49 2.98
N LYS A 48 -18.28 12.94 2.89
CA LYS A 48 -17.99 11.54 3.16
C LYS A 48 -17.13 11.53 4.41
N ALA A 49 -17.45 10.67 5.37
CA ALA A 49 -16.50 10.29 6.41
C ALA A 49 -15.25 9.75 5.71
N GLN A 50 -14.28 10.62 5.45
CA GLN A 50 -13.03 10.25 4.80
C GLN A 50 -12.21 9.46 5.82
N ALA A 51 -12.37 8.13 5.88
CA ALA A 51 -11.31 7.19 6.25
C ALA A 51 -11.78 5.74 6.43
N ASP A 52 -13.07 5.44 6.43
CA ASP A 52 -13.50 4.05 6.62
C ASP A 52 -13.41 3.32 5.30
N GLY A 53 -12.22 2.79 5.02
CA GLY A 53 -11.98 1.93 3.86
C GLY A 53 -13.07 0.87 3.78
N HIS A 54 -13.63 0.68 2.58
CA HIS A 54 -14.70 -0.30 2.36
C HIS A 54 -14.22 -1.68 2.79
N VAL A 55 -15.00 -2.38 3.61
CA VAL A 55 -14.72 -3.76 4.01
C VAL A 55 -14.92 -4.65 2.77
N VAL A 56 -13.81 -5.15 2.23
CA VAL A 56 -13.79 -6.01 1.05
C VAL A 56 -14.12 -7.45 1.43
N LYS A 57 -13.54 -7.94 2.53
CA LYS A 57 -13.69 -9.33 2.97
C LYS A 57 -13.51 -9.46 4.48
N VAL A 58 -14.35 -10.25 5.12
CA VAL A 58 -14.17 -10.66 6.53
C VAL A 58 -13.21 -11.85 6.57
N LEU A 59 -12.15 -11.76 7.38
CA LEU A 59 -11.18 -12.84 7.56
C LEU A 59 -11.61 -13.69 8.76
N GLU A 60 -12.57 -14.57 8.53
CA GLU A 60 -13.06 -15.51 9.53
C GLU A 60 -11.90 -16.39 10.04
N GLY A 61 -11.68 -16.39 11.35
CA GLY A 61 -10.61 -17.15 12.02
C GLY A 61 -9.35 -16.34 12.38
N GLN A 62 -9.22 -15.07 11.95
CA GLN A 62 -8.17 -14.18 12.46
C GLN A 62 -8.75 -13.21 13.49
N ALA A 63 -8.37 -13.41 14.75
CA ALA A 63 -8.72 -12.52 15.85
C ALA A 63 -7.65 -11.43 16.02
N CYS A 64 -8.10 -10.21 16.25
CA CYS A 64 -7.21 -9.11 16.59
C CYS A 64 -6.54 -9.35 17.97
N PRO A 65 -5.23 -9.10 18.12
CA PRO A 65 -4.52 -9.26 19.39
C PRO A 65 -4.96 -8.26 20.48
N LYS A 66 -5.57 -7.13 20.11
CA LYS A 66 -6.06 -6.12 21.08
C LYS A 66 -7.50 -6.35 21.50
N CYS A 67 -8.41 -6.49 20.51
CA CYS A 67 -9.86 -6.49 20.70
C CYS A 67 -10.46 -7.91 20.71
N LEU A 68 -9.69 -8.94 20.32
CA LEU A 68 -10.15 -10.32 20.01
C LEU A 68 -11.25 -10.42 18.94
N ALA A 69 -11.71 -9.29 18.41
CA ALA A 69 -12.69 -9.26 17.33
C ALA A 69 -12.07 -9.65 16.00
N THR A 70 -12.93 -10.05 15.06
CA THR A 70 -12.54 -10.54 13.75
C THR A 70 -11.81 -9.48 12.94
N LEU A 71 -10.69 -9.85 12.32
CA LEU A 71 -9.99 -9.01 11.37
C LEU A 71 -10.73 -8.95 10.03
N VAL A 72 -10.70 -7.79 9.39
CA VAL A 72 -11.34 -7.52 8.11
C VAL A 72 -10.36 -6.90 7.13
N LEU A 73 -10.43 -7.31 5.88
CA LEU A 73 -9.71 -6.68 4.77
C LEU A 73 -10.45 -5.42 4.34
N ARG A 74 -9.83 -4.26 4.51
CA ARG A 74 -10.36 -2.94 4.13
C ARG A 74 -9.59 -2.37 2.95
N GLN A 75 -10.27 -1.64 2.07
CA GLN A 75 -9.65 -0.89 0.98
C GLN A 75 -9.60 0.60 1.32
N GLY A 76 -8.39 1.10 1.65
CA GLY A 76 -8.14 2.52 1.92
C GLY A 76 -7.52 3.24 0.73
N ARG A 77 -7.22 4.53 0.91
CA ARG A 77 -6.55 5.38 -0.12
C ARG A 77 -5.17 4.87 -0.55
N PHE A 78 -4.45 4.19 0.36
CA PHE A 78 -3.08 3.72 0.16
C PHE A 78 -3.01 2.25 -0.27
N GLY A 79 -4.16 1.59 -0.47
CA GLY A 79 -4.23 0.18 -0.80
C GLY A 79 -5.08 -0.61 0.18
N MET A 80 -5.03 -1.93 0.04
CA MET A 80 -5.72 -2.86 0.94
C MET A 80 -4.91 -3.08 2.21
N PHE A 81 -5.59 -3.13 3.35
CA PHE A 81 -4.98 -3.41 4.65
C PHE A 81 -5.93 -4.28 5.47
N ILE A 82 -5.39 -5.03 6.43
CA ILE A 82 -6.19 -5.82 7.37
C ILE A 82 -6.35 -4.98 8.64
N GLY A 83 -7.56 -4.87 9.19
CA GLY A 83 -7.81 -4.13 10.44
C GLY A 83 -8.89 -4.77 11.32
N CYS A 84 -8.99 -4.37 12.60
CA CYS A 84 -10.06 -4.86 13.50
C CYS A 84 -11.45 -4.45 12.95
N SER A 85 -12.44 -5.32 13.06
CA SER A 85 -13.83 -5.03 12.69
C SER A 85 -14.40 -3.84 13.48
N HIS A 86 -14.02 -3.71 14.76
CA HIS A 86 -14.46 -2.64 15.67
C HIS A 86 -13.74 -1.30 15.50
N TYR A 87 -13.04 -1.04 14.40
CA TYR A 87 -12.61 0.34 14.12
C TYR A 87 -13.84 1.25 13.98
N PRO A 88 -13.91 2.42 14.65
CA PRO A 88 -12.80 3.21 15.20
C PRO A 88 -12.40 2.90 16.66
N ASP A 89 -13.16 2.10 17.40
CA ASP A 89 -12.89 1.77 18.80
C ASP A 89 -11.60 0.94 18.99
N CYS A 90 -11.21 0.18 17.96
CA CYS A 90 -9.93 -0.51 17.89
C CYS A 90 -9.18 -0.15 16.60
N ASP A 91 -8.02 0.48 16.77
CA ASP A 91 -7.13 1.02 15.75
C ASP A 91 -6.08 0.00 15.23
N HIS A 92 -6.22 -1.27 15.57
CA HIS A 92 -5.26 -2.30 15.16
C HIS A 92 -5.31 -2.58 13.66
N ILE A 93 -4.13 -2.55 13.02
CA ILE A 93 -3.90 -2.76 11.58
C ILE A 93 -2.78 -3.77 11.40
N GLU A 94 -3.03 -4.77 10.55
CA GLU A 94 -2.05 -5.75 10.07
C GLU A 94 -1.65 -5.41 8.64
N VAL A 95 -0.34 -5.38 8.38
CA VAL A 95 0.22 -5.08 7.06
C VAL A 95 0.29 -6.38 6.26
N ILE A 96 -0.40 -6.41 5.11
CA ILE A 96 -0.45 -7.59 4.22
C ILE A 96 0.91 -7.88 3.58
N ASP A 97 1.69 -6.83 3.36
CA ASP A 97 3.06 -6.94 2.84
C ASP A 97 3.98 -7.48 3.95
N LYS A 98 3.94 -8.79 4.18
CA LYS A 98 5.14 -9.47 4.65
C LYS A 98 6.17 -9.25 3.55
N PRO A 99 7.26 -8.48 3.76
CA PRO A 99 8.36 -8.53 2.82
C PRO A 99 8.73 -10.00 2.70
N ASP A 100 8.58 -10.58 1.51
CA ASP A 100 9.00 -11.96 1.25
C ASP A 100 10.37 -12.13 1.89
N GLU A 101 10.49 -13.10 2.80
CA GLU A 101 11.69 -13.45 3.56
C GLU A 101 12.80 -13.92 2.62
N THR A 102 13.22 -13.03 1.73
CA THR A 102 14.25 -13.27 0.75
C THR A 102 15.55 -13.06 1.50
N SER A 103 15.87 -14.03 2.37
CA SER A 103 17.04 -14.03 3.26
C SER A 103 18.33 -14.30 2.47
N ILE A 104 18.47 -13.64 1.31
CA ILE A 104 19.62 -13.77 0.43
C ILE A 104 20.63 -12.70 0.83
N ALA A 105 21.86 -13.14 1.09
CA ALA A 105 22.96 -12.25 1.42
C ALA A 105 23.27 -11.30 0.24
N CYS A 106 23.56 -10.05 0.56
CA CYS A 106 23.94 -9.07 -0.43
C CYS A 106 25.33 -9.40 -0.99
N PRO A 107 25.46 -9.64 -2.32
CA PRO A 107 26.74 -10.04 -2.92
C PRO A 107 27.76 -8.90 -2.96
N GLN A 108 27.33 -7.64 -2.81
CA GLN A 108 28.23 -6.48 -2.82
C GLN A 108 28.91 -6.26 -1.47
N CYS A 109 28.21 -6.54 -0.37
CA CYS A 109 28.66 -6.16 0.96
C CYS A 109 28.84 -7.33 1.92
N GLY A 110 28.34 -8.52 1.58
CA GLY A 110 28.53 -9.78 2.31
C GLY A 110 27.87 -9.88 3.70
N GLN A 111 27.51 -8.75 4.32
CA GLN A 111 27.02 -8.69 5.70
C GLN A 111 25.54 -8.27 5.79
N GLY A 112 24.98 -7.70 4.72
CA GLY A 112 23.58 -7.29 4.65
C GLY A 112 22.70 -8.30 3.91
N THR A 113 21.39 -8.21 4.09
CA THR A 113 20.38 -9.04 3.42
C THR A 113 19.57 -8.25 2.38
N LEU A 114 19.06 -8.93 1.35
CA LEU A 114 18.24 -8.31 0.31
C LEU A 114 16.76 -8.27 0.71
N LEU A 115 16.23 -7.08 0.96
CA LEU A 115 14.83 -6.88 1.32
C LEU A 115 14.01 -6.40 0.13
N GLN A 116 12.82 -6.96 -0.05
CA GLN A 116 11.84 -6.48 -1.03
C GLN A 116 11.27 -5.13 -0.59
N ARG A 117 11.33 -4.13 -1.47
CA ARG A 117 10.82 -2.77 -1.31
C ARG A 117 9.96 -2.38 -2.51
N LYS A 118 9.02 -1.45 -2.31
CA LYS A 118 8.20 -0.88 -3.39
C LYS A 118 8.68 0.54 -3.70
N SER A 119 8.84 0.86 -4.98
CA SER A 119 9.16 2.22 -5.44
C SER A 119 7.93 3.13 -5.37
N ARG A 120 8.14 4.45 -5.50
CA ARG A 120 7.04 5.45 -5.62
C ARG A 120 6.06 5.17 -6.77
N TYR A 121 6.49 4.38 -7.76
CA TYR A 121 5.71 3.99 -8.94
C TYR A 121 5.06 2.61 -8.78
N GLY A 122 5.14 2.00 -7.58
CA GLY A 122 4.55 0.69 -7.29
C GLY A 122 5.36 -0.51 -7.77
N LYS A 123 6.46 -0.32 -8.51
CA LYS A 123 7.36 -1.41 -8.90
C LYS A 123 8.13 -1.95 -7.70
N THR A 124 8.13 -3.27 -7.51
CA THR A 124 8.94 -3.95 -6.50
C THR A 124 10.40 -4.02 -6.94
N PHE A 125 11.31 -3.87 -5.99
CA PHE A 125 12.75 -4.02 -6.15
C PHE A 125 13.33 -4.57 -4.86
N HIS A 126 14.51 -5.18 -4.94
CA HIS A 126 15.18 -5.80 -3.80
C HIS A 126 16.45 -5.01 -3.52
N ALA A 127 16.60 -4.50 -2.30
CA ALA A 127 17.74 -3.66 -1.92
C ALA A 127 18.37 -4.14 -0.62
N CYS A 128 19.65 -3.85 -0.44
CA CYS A 128 20.33 -4.15 0.81
C CYS A 128 19.66 -3.41 1.98
N ASP A 129 19.48 -4.12 3.09
CA ASP A 129 19.10 -3.56 4.40
C ASP A 129 20.04 -2.44 4.89
N ARG A 130 21.35 -2.54 4.61
CA ARG A 130 22.38 -1.56 5.01
C ARG A 130 22.44 -0.30 4.16
N TYR A 131 21.36 0.13 3.54
CA TYR A 131 21.30 1.45 2.93
C TYR A 131 21.39 2.53 4.03
N PRO A 132 22.25 3.57 3.94
CA PRO A 132 22.95 4.07 2.74
C PRO A 132 24.37 3.53 2.50
N GLU A 133 24.92 2.71 3.40
CA GLU A 133 26.29 2.15 3.29
C GLU A 133 26.44 1.20 2.09
N CYS A 134 25.39 0.42 1.79
CA CYS A 134 25.31 -0.43 0.60
C CYS A 134 24.14 0.00 -0.30
N GLN A 135 24.45 0.45 -1.52
CA GLN A 135 23.47 0.88 -2.52
C GLN A 135 23.09 -0.22 -3.52
N PHE A 136 23.34 -1.48 -3.17
CA PHE A 136 22.97 -2.60 -4.03
C PHE A 136 21.44 -2.68 -4.16
N ALA A 137 20.96 -2.70 -5.40
CA ALA A 137 19.54 -2.84 -5.73
C ALA A 137 19.34 -3.68 -6.99
N LEU A 138 18.29 -4.50 -6.98
CA LEU A 138 17.90 -5.41 -8.05
C LEU A 138 16.40 -5.26 -8.34
N ASN A 139 16.04 -5.08 -9.61
CA ASN A 139 14.63 -4.92 -10.01
C ASN A 139 13.87 -6.25 -10.15
N PHE A 140 14.61 -7.35 -10.28
CA PHE A 140 14.08 -8.69 -10.47
C PHE A 140 14.12 -9.47 -9.15
N LYS A 141 13.38 -10.57 -9.07
CA LYS A 141 13.40 -11.44 -7.90
C LYS A 141 14.79 -12.10 -7.78
N PRO A 142 15.52 -11.91 -6.68
CA PRO A 142 16.80 -12.55 -6.46
C PRO A 142 16.59 -14.02 -6.10
N VAL A 143 17.49 -14.87 -6.58
CA VAL A 143 17.51 -16.30 -6.34
C VAL A 143 18.93 -16.66 -5.89
N ALA A 144 19.05 -17.41 -4.80
CA ALA A 144 20.33 -17.90 -4.33
C ALA A 144 20.87 -18.92 -5.34
N GLY A 145 22.08 -18.69 -5.84
CA GLY A 145 22.69 -19.58 -6.83
C GLY A 145 23.95 -18.95 -7.42
N GLU A 146 24.85 -19.82 -7.88
CA GLU A 146 26.10 -19.40 -8.49
C GLU A 146 25.99 -19.39 -10.02
N CYS A 147 26.52 -18.36 -10.66
CA CYS A 147 26.55 -18.29 -12.11
C CYS A 147 27.65 -19.19 -12.70
N ALA A 148 27.27 -20.14 -13.55
CA ALA A 148 28.19 -21.05 -14.25
C ALA A 148 29.24 -20.36 -15.15
N TYR A 149 29.07 -19.08 -15.50
CA TYR A 149 29.98 -18.35 -16.39
C TYR A 149 30.96 -17.42 -15.67
N CYS A 150 30.58 -16.91 -14.50
CA CYS A 150 31.37 -15.87 -13.81
C CYS A 150 31.44 -16.09 -12.30
N HIS A 151 30.95 -17.23 -11.81
CA HIS A 151 30.99 -17.63 -10.40
C HIS A 151 30.35 -16.60 -9.45
N TYR A 152 29.42 -15.80 -9.96
CA TYR A 152 28.74 -14.77 -9.18
C TYR A 152 27.65 -15.41 -8.30
N PRO A 153 27.58 -15.12 -6.99
CA PRO A 153 26.78 -15.86 -6.01
C PRO A 153 25.29 -15.46 -5.96
N LEU A 154 24.81 -14.72 -6.96
CA LEU A 154 23.44 -14.25 -7.02
C LEU A 154 22.86 -14.39 -8.43
N LEU A 155 21.70 -15.03 -8.52
CA LEU A 155 20.90 -15.12 -9.73
C LEU A 155 19.65 -14.24 -9.60
N MET A 156 19.01 -13.98 -10.73
CA MET A 156 17.76 -13.23 -10.83
C MET A 156 16.78 -13.93 -11.76
N GLU A 157 15.51 -13.94 -11.39
CA GLU A 157 14.44 -14.51 -12.22
C GLU A 157 13.94 -13.49 -13.24
N LYS A 158 14.03 -13.83 -14.53
CA LYS A 158 13.44 -13.06 -15.63
C LYS A 158 12.32 -13.85 -16.30
N ARG A 159 11.22 -13.17 -16.61
CA ARG A 159 10.13 -13.76 -17.40
C ARG A 159 10.44 -13.63 -18.88
N THR A 160 10.58 -14.77 -19.57
CA THR A 160 10.77 -14.86 -21.02
C THR A 160 9.52 -15.47 -21.65
N VAL A 161 9.38 -15.40 -22.98
CA VAL A 161 8.27 -16.01 -23.74
C VAL A 161 8.12 -17.52 -23.46
N LYS A 162 9.23 -18.22 -23.20
CA LYS A 162 9.26 -19.67 -22.92
C LYS A 162 9.01 -20.03 -21.44
N GLY A 163 8.86 -19.05 -20.55
CA GLY A 163 8.72 -19.26 -19.11
C GLY A 163 9.74 -18.45 -18.28
N PRO A 164 9.73 -18.62 -16.95
CA PRO A 164 10.72 -18.01 -16.07
C PRO A 164 12.10 -18.64 -16.35
N THR A 165 13.11 -17.79 -16.50
CA THR A 165 14.50 -18.20 -16.72
C THR A 165 15.39 -17.48 -15.71
N LEU A 166 16.33 -18.20 -15.11
CA LEU A 166 17.33 -17.58 -14.24
C LEU A 166 18.43 -16.93 -15.07
N CYS A 167 18.83 -15.73 -14.68
CA CYS A 167 19.97 -15.04 -15.25
C CYS A 167 20.92 -14.61 -14.14
N CYS A 168 22.20 -14.46 -14.47
CA CYS A 168 23.17 -13.88 -13.55
C CYS A 168 22.79 -12.45 -13.15
N ALA A 169 22.77 -12.14 -11.84
CA ALA A 169 22.43 -10.80 -11.33
C ALA A 169 23.54 -9.74 -11.53
N SER A 170 24.78 -10.16 -11.80
CA SER A 170 25.87 -9.24 -12.13
C SER A 170 25.59 -8.46 -13.42
N LYS A 171 25.77 -7.14 -13.37
CA LYS A 171 25.62 -6.22 -14.52
C LYS A 171 26.57 -6.55 -15.68
N LEU A 172 27.70 -7.20 -15.40
CA LEU A 172 28.72 -7.53 -16.40
C LEU A 172 28.43 -8.82 -17.16
N CYS A 173 27.66 -9.76 -16.57
CA CYS A 173 27.40 -11.06 -17.17
C CYS A 173 26.00 -11.10 -17.81
N GLY A 174 24.95 -10.95 -17.02
CA GLY A 174 23.55 -10.99 -17.48
C GLY A 174 23.11 -12.26 -18.24
N LYS A 175 23.96 -13.28 -18.37
CA LYS A 175 23.69 -14.50 -19.14
C LYS A 175 22.63 -15.38 -18.44
N PRO A 176 21.77 -16.06 -19.21
CA PRO A 176 20.86 -17.06 -18.66
C PRO A 176 21.64 -18.26 -18.13
N VAL A 177 21.26 -18.77 -16.97
CA VAL A 177 21.85 -19.94 -16.33
C VAL A 177 20.76 -21.01 -16.23
N ALA A 178 21.04 -22.21 -16.72
CA ALA A 178 20.20 -23.37 -16.44
C ALA A 178 20.57 -23.89 -15.06
N ILE A 179 19.58 -24.13 -14.20
CA ILE A 179 19.81 -24.78 -12.90
C ILE A 179 20.23 -26.21 -13.22
N THR A 180 21.47 -26.57 -12.90
CA THR A 180 21.83 -27.98 -12.74
C THR A 180 21.32 -28.39 -11.37
N GLU A 181 20.29 -29.26 -11.35
CA GLU A 181 19.79 -29.92 -10.13
C GLU A 181 20.89 -30.73 -9.43
#